data_AF-A0A846Y6H0-F1
#
_entry.id   AF-A0A846Y6H0-F1
#
_cell.length_a   1.000
_cell.length_b   1.000
_cell.length_c   1.000
_cell.angle_alpha   90.00
_cell.angle_beta   90.00
_cell.angle_gamma   90.00
#
_symmetry.space_group_name_H-M   'P 1'
#
loop_
_entity.id
_entity.type
_entity.pdbx_description
1 polymer ?
#
loop_
_entity_poly.entity_id
_entity_poly.type
_entity_poly.pdbx_seq_one_letter_code
_entity_poly.pdbx_strand_id
1 'polypeptide(L)'
;MDMDDRELLAATDMVVGEQLSLERRVAGLTCLELDNAAFLLPGTTMYAERGGKLSRRSLEAIGLVLGFDPGDFSQACEREVRRRTS
;
A
#
# COMPACT_ATOMS: atom_id res chain seq x y z
N MET A 1 -15.30 19.16 10.04
CA MET A 1 -16.20 18.00 9.80
C MET A 1 -15.47 16.81 10.34
N ASP A 2 -16.06 16.09 11.30
CA ASP A 2 -15.52 14.78 11.70
C ASP A 2 -15.75 13.83 10.53
N MET A 3 -14.67 13.36 9.89
CA MET A 3 -14.77 12.31 8.88
C MET A 3 -15.29 11.04 9.54
N ASP A 4 -16.16 10.32 8.83
CA ASP A 4 -16.60 8.99 9.25
C ASP A 4 -15.40 8.01 9.24
N ASP A 5 -15.41 7.03 10.16
CA ASP A 5 -14.34 6.01 10.28
C ASP A 5 -14.15 5.25 8.95
N ARG A 6 -15.22 5.10 8.17
CA ARG A 6 -15.17 4.49 6.83
C ARG A 6 -14.41 5.34 5.82
N GLU A 7 -14.57 6.66 5.87
CA GLU A 7 -13.85 7.58 5.00
C GLU A 7 -12.36 7.61 5.35
N LEU A 8 -12.05 7.53 6.65
CA LEU A 8 -10.67 7.43 7.14
C LEU A 8 -9.99 6.13 6.68
N LEU A 9 -10.70 4.99 6.72
CA LEU A 9 -10.18 3.72 6.22
C LEU A 9 -9.93 3.76 4.71
N ALA A 10 -10.87 4.29 3.94
CA ALA A 10 -10.70 4.46 2.49
C ALA A 10 -9.53 5.41 2.15
N ALA A 11 -9.37 6.50 2.90
CA ALA A 11 -8.23 7.40 2.75
C ALA A 11 -6.90 6.69 3.07
N THR A 12 -6.90 5.80 4.05
CA THR A 12 -5.71 4.99 4.39
C THR A 12 -5.34 4.01 3.29
N ASP A 13 -6.32 3.28 2.74
CA ASP A 13 -6.08 2.36 1.62
C ASP A 13 -5.57 3.11 0.37
N MET A 14 -6.05 4.33 0.12
CA MET A 14 -5.55 5.20 -0.95
C MET A 14 -4.09 5.60 -0.75
N VAL A 15 -3.72 6.07 0.45
CA VAL A 15 -2.33 6.45 0.76
C VAL A 15 -1.39 5.25 0.68
N VAL A 16 -1.82 4.08 1.17
CA VAL A 16 -1.08 2.82 1.03
C VAL A 16 -0.83 2.50 -0.44
N GLY A 17 -1.84 2.61 -1.29
CA GLY A 17 -1.72 2.39 -2.72
C GLY A 17 -0.76 3.37 -3.41
N GLU A 18 -0.86 4.66 -3.09
CA GLU A 18 0.04 5.70 -3.61
C GLU A 18 1.50 5.43 -3.24
N GLN A 19 1.77 5.17 -1.95
CA GLN A 19 3.11 4.92 -1.47
C GLN A 19 3.69 3.63 -2.06
N LEU A 20 2.88 2.57 -2.15
CA LEU A 20 3.31 1.32 -2.79
C LEU A 20 3.67 1.54 -4.27
N SER A 21 2.93 2.38 -5.00
CA SER A 21 3.26 2.74 -6.39
C SER A 21 4.63 3.42 -6.49
N LEU A 22 4.97 4.27 -5.52
CA LEU A 22 6.27 4.94 -5.47
C LEU A 22 7.41 3.93 -5.19
N GLU A 23 7.30 3.14 -4.13
CA GLU A 23 8.32 2.14 -3.76
C GLU A 23 8.58 1.15 -4.89
N ARG A 24 7.50 0.65 -5.52
CA ARG A 24 7.63 -0.27 -6.66
C ARG A 24 8.35 0.38 -7.84
N ARG A 25 8.03 1.64 -8.17
CA ARG A 25 8.68 2.35 -9.28
C ARG A 25 10.15 2.63 -8.99
N VAL A 26 10.51 2.92 -7.75
CA VAL A 26 11.90 3.07 -7.32
C VAL A 26 12.67 1.75 -7.48
N ALA A 27 12.03 0.63 -7.15
CA ALA A 27 12.59 -0.71 -7.40
C ALA A 27 12.64 -1.10 -8.90
N GLY A 28 12.08 -0.29 -9.80
CA GLY A 28 12.09 -0.55 -11.24
C GLY A 28 11.19 -1.71 -11.68
N LEU A 29 10.24 -2.13 -10.84
CA LEU A 29 9.35 -3.26 -11.11
C LEU A 29 8.02 -2.80 -11.72
N THR A 30 7.46 -3.59 -12.63
CA THR A 30 6.04 -3.50 -13.00
C THR A 30 5.15 -4.12 -11.91
N CYS A 31 3.84 -3.84 -11.91
CA CYS A 31 2.92 -4.47 -10.96
C CYS A 31 2.93 -6.00 -11.07
N LEU A 32 3.01 -6.54 -12.30
CA LEU A 32 3.04 -7.98 -12.54
C LEU A 32 4.35 -8.63 -12.04
N GLU A 33 5.49 -7.97 -12.24
CA GLU A 33 6.77 -8.46 -11.72
C GLU A 33 6.79 -8.48 -10.19
N LEU A 34 6.22 -7.46 -9.54
CA LEU A 34 6.08 -7.45 -8.08
C LEU A 34 5.13 -8.56 -7.60
N ASP A 35 3.96 -8.72 -8.23
CA ASP A 35 3.02 -9.80 -7.90
C ASP A 35 3.72 -11.17 -8.01
N ASN A 36 4.48 -11.40 -9.07
CA ASN A 36 5.22 -12.64 -9.27
C ASN A 36 6.31 -12.84 -8.21
N ALA A 37 7.12 -11.82 -7.92
CA ALA A 37 8.20 -11.88 -6.94
C ALA A 37 7.68 -12.13 -5.51
N ALA A 38 6.51 -11.58 -5.19
CA ALA A 38 5.85 -11.74 -3.89
C ALA A 38 4.93 -12.99 -3.82
N PHE A 39 4.88 -13.82 -4.86
CA PHE A 39 3.99 -14.99 -4.97
C PHE A 39 2.51 -14.63 -4.74
N LEU A 40 2.06 -13.51 -5.29
CA LEU A 40 0.70 -13.02 -5.22
C LEU A 40 -0.10 -13.39 -6.48
N LEU A 41 -1.43 -13.28 -6.38
CA LEU A 41 -2.30 -13.38 -7.54
C LEU A 41 -2.03 -12.20 -8.50
N PRO A 42 -1.94 -12.43 -9.81
CA PRO A 42 -1.77 -11.34 -10.77
C PRO A 42 -2.87 -10.27 -10.65
N GLY A 43 -2.45 -9.01 -10.56
CA GLY A 43 -3.33 -7.86 -10.39
C GLY A 43 -3.50 -7.40 -8.94
N THR A 44 -2.92 -8.10 -7.96
CA THR A 44 -3.01 -7.71 -6.54
C THR A 44 -2.38 -6.34 -6.31
N THR A 45 -1.17 -6.11 -6.82
CA THR A 45 -0.48 -4.82 -6.71
C THR A 45 -1.26 -3.72 -7.41
N MET A 46 -1.77 -3.96 -8.63
CA MET A 46 -2.53 -2.96 -9.37
C MET A 46 -3.84 -2.58 -8.66
N TYR A 47 -4.52 -3.56 -8.07
CA TYR A 47 -5.71 -3.33 -7.25
C TYR A 47 -5.39 -2.45 -6.06
N ALA A 48 -4.30 -2.73 -5.35
CA ALA A 48 -3.87 -1.94 -4.19
C ALA A 48 -3.48 -0.51 -4.55
N GLU A 49 -2.72 -0.31 -5.64
CA GLU A 49 -2.36 1.03 -6.13
C GLU A 49 -3.57 1.90 -6.52
N ARG A 50 -4.74 1.30 -6.69
CA ARG A 50 -6.01 1.99 -6.97
C ARG A 50 -6.86 2.21 -5.71
N GLY A 51 -6.27 2.07 -4.52
CA GLY A 51 -6.96 2.19 -3.22
C GLY A 51 -7.67 0.90 -2.81
N GLY A 52 -7.35 -0.23 -3.45
CA GLY A 52 -7.84 -1.52 -3.04
C GLY A 52 -7.22 -1.96 -1.72
N LYS A 53 -8.03 -2.55 -0.83
CA LYS A 53 -7.54 -3.02 0.46
C LYS A 53 -6.57 -4.19 0.27
N LEU A 54 -5.35 -4.02 0.77
CA LEU A 54 -4.35 -5.07 0.77
C LEU A 54 -4.44 -5.91 2.06
N SER A 55 -4.32 -7.24 1.95
CA SER A 55 -4.22 -8.09 3.15
C SER A 55 -2.87 -7.87 3.83
N ARG A 56 -2.82 -8.02 5.16
CA ARG A 56 -1.56 -7.96 5.93
C ARG A 56 -0.49 -8.90 5.36
N ARG A 57 -0.87 -10.13 5.04
CA ARG A 57 0.06 -11.14 4.48
C ARG A 57 0.61 -10.73 3.12
N SER A 58 -0.22 -10.10 2.29
CA SER A 58 0.22 -9.56 1.00
C SER A 58 1.19 -8.39 1.19
N LEU A 59 0.92 -7.52 2.17
CA LEU A 59 1.83 -6.41 2.50
C LEU A 59 3.19 -6.92 2.98
N GLU A 60 3.20 -7.93 3.86
CA GLU A 60 4.40 -8.59 4.33
C GLU A 60 5.21 -9.20 3.17
N ALA A 61 4.56 -9.91 2.25
CA ALA A 61 5.21 -10.48 1.07
C ALA A 61 5.82 -9.42 0.15
N ILE A 62 5.10 -8.31 -0.07
CA ILE A 62 5.58 -7.17 -0.86
C ILE A 62 6.78 -6.49 -0.17
N GLY A 63 6.68 -6.27 1.15
CA GLY A 63 7.76 -5.66 1.93
C GLY A 63 9.06 -6.45 1.87
N LEU A 64 8.99 -7.79 1.85
CA LEU A 64 10.15 -8.64 1.63
C LEU A 64 10.82 -8.44 0.27
N VAL A 65 10.03 -8.20 -0.78
CA VAL A 65 10.55 -7.95 -2.14
C VAL A 65 11.13 -6.54 -2.28
N LEU A 66 10.43 -5.54 -1.76
CA LEU A 66 10.80 -4.13 -1.88
C LEU A 66 11.78 -3.65 -0.81
N GLY A 67 12.04 -4.45 0.23
CA GLY A 67 13.01 -4.16 1.27
C GLY A 67 12.51 -3.20 2.36
N PHE A 68 11.21 -3.18 2.65
CA PHE A 68 10.64 -2.38 3.74
C PHE A 68 9.97 -3.24 4.82
N ASP A 69 9.90 -2.72 6.04
CA ASP A 69 9.09 -3.30 7.12
C ASP A 69 7.62 -2.89 6.96
N PRO A 70 6.68 -3.85 6.93
CA PRO A 70 5.26 -3.55 6.69
C PRO A 70 4.61 -2.76 7.84
N GLY A 71 5.09 -2.92 9.07
CA GLY A 71 4.60 -2.16 10.22
C GLY A 71 5.01 -0.68 10.15
N ASP A 72 6.28 -0.42 9.87
CA ASP A 72 6.80 0.93 9.68
C ASP A 72 6.14 1.62 8.48
N PHE A 73 5.94 0.88 7.39
CA PHE A 73 5.22 1.35 6.20
C PHE A 73 3.78 1.76 6.53
N SER A 74 3.02 0.91 7.22
CA SER A 74 1.63 1.22 7.62
C SER A 74 1.55 2.43 8.54
N GLN A 75 2.45 2.54 9.53
CA GLN A 75 2.49 3.71 10.41
C GLN A 75 2.83 4.99 9.66
N ALA A 76 3.73 4.93 8.67
CA ALA A 76 4.02 6.08 7.81
C ALA A 76 2.79 6.52 7.01
N CYS A 77 2.03 5.57 6.46
CA CYS A 77 0.79 5.86 5.74
C CYS A 77 -0.27 6.48 6.67
N GLU A 78 -0.46 5.96 7.88
CA GLU A 78 -1.39 6.53 8.86
C GLU A 78 -1.03 7.97 9.24
N ARG A 79 0.25 8.28 9.42
CA ARG A 79 0.72 9.65 9.68
C ARG A 79 0.41 10.57 8.52
N GLU A 80 0.59 10.09 7.29
CA GLU A 80 0.30 10.87 6.08
C GLU A 80 -1.19 11.14 5.93
N VAL A 81 -2.06 10.17 6.21
CA VAL A 81 -3.52 10.39 6.24
C VAL A 81 -3.87 11.50 7.23
N ARG A 82 -3.38 11.42 8.48
CA ARG A 82 -3.63 12.44 9.51
C ARG A 82 -3.13 13.83 9.10
N ARG A 83 -2.01 13.90 8.36
CA ARG A 83 -1.48 15.16 7.83
C ARG A 83 -2.38 15.77 6.76
N ARG A 84 -3.03 14.94 5.93
CA ARG A 84 -3.94 15.40 4.86
C ARG A 84 -5.31 15.81 5.38
N THR A 85 -5.71 15.32 6.55
CA THR A 85 -7.07 15.49 7.09
C THR A 85 -7.16 16.53 8.22
N SER A 86 -6.02 17.03 8.71
CA SER A 86 -5.92 18.17 9.62
C SER A 86 -5.83 19.51 8.90
#